data_AF-A0A9Q1G6B2-F1
#
_entry.id   AF-A0A9Q1G6B2-F1
#
_cell.length_a   1.000
_cell.length_b   1.000
_cell.length_c   1.000
_cell.angle_alpha   90.00
_cell.angle_beta   90.00
_cell.angle_gamma   90.00
#
_symmetry.space_group_name_H-M   'P 1'
#
loop_
_entity.id
_entity.type
_entity.pdbx_description
1 polymer ?
#
loop_
_entity_poly.entity_id
_entity_poly.type
_entity_poly.pdbx_seq_one_letter_code
_entity_poly.pdbx_strand_id
1 'polypeptide(L)'
;DGSANRNPDTGDSQVGYAVVTLNETLESARLPGHLSAQAAELFALTRACHLAKGKVVNIHTDSRYAFGVVHDFGTLWKHRGFLTSAGKAIQNGSLVESLLDAILLPKGIAVCKCAAHTKCQDDTSKGNDRADVAAKAAAQATKHTTLQMLTQNLPQTNLPQAPEHTIAECQTRASPSEKLKWAKWAKKEGGVWYGKTGESSSAETRRGSVPQAAAGGLGAD
;
A
#
# COMPACT_ATOMS: atom_id res chain seq x y z
N ASP A 1 -0.73 3.68 -12.37
CA ASP A 1 0.40 4.33 -11.71
C ASP A 1 -0.07 5.56 -10.95
N GLY A 2 0.59 5.87 -9.84
CA GLY A 2 0.38 7.04 -9.00
C GLY A 2 1.67 7.85 -8.85
N SER A 3 1.58 9.16 -9.09
CA SER A 3 2.72 10.08 -9.00
C SER A 3 2.53 11.08 -7.85
N ALA A 4 3.60 11.37 -7.12
CA ALA A 4 3.65 12.46 -6.17
C ALA A 4 5.02 13.15 -6.25
N ASN A 5 5.03 14.46 -6.50
CA ASN A 5 6.23 15.29 -6.52
C ASN A 5 5.92 16.69 -5.93
N ARG A 6 6.96 17.50 -5.74
CA ARG A 6 6.81 18.91 -5.40
C ARG A 6 7.11 19.76 -6.61
N ASN A 7 6.26 20.77 -6.83
CA ASN A 7 6.54 21.81 -7.81
C ASN A 7 7.80 22.58 -7.35
N PRO A 8 8.86 22.65 -8.17
CA PRO A 8 10.10 23.33 -7.79
C PRO A 8 9.94 24.86 -7.70
N ASP A 9 8.98 25.44 -8.43
CA ASP A 9 8.76 26.89 -8.50
C ASP A 9 7.83 27.38 -7.38
N THR A 10 6.75 26.63 -7.09
CA THR A 10 5.74 27.04 -6.09
C THR A 10 5.89 26.33 -4.75
N GLY A 11 6.63 25.21 -4.69
CA GLY A 11 6.74 24.35 -3.52
C GLY A 11 5.52 23.47 -3.24
N ASP A 12 4.44 23.60 -4.03
CA ASP A 12 3.20 22.87 -3.83
C ASP A 12 3.35 21.38 -4.12
N SER A 13 2.62 20.56 -3.36
CA SER A 13 2.56 19.12 -3.61
C SER A 13 1.63 18.81 -4.79
N GLN A 14 2.18 18.13 -5.79
CA GLN A 14 1.50 17.71 -7.00
C GLN A 14 1.36 16.19 -6.96
N VAL A 15 0.12 15.72 -6.87
CA VAL A 15 -0.20 14.30 -6.76
C VAL A 15 -1.23 13.96 -7.82
N GLY A 16 -1.07 12.83 -8.49
CA GLY A 16 -1.96 12.39 -9.55
C GLY A 16 -1.91 10.88 -9.75
N TYR A 17 -2.87 10.35 -10.48
CA TYR A 17 -2.87 8.95 -10.89
C TYR A 17 -3.30 8.81 -12.34
N ALA A 18 -2.99 7.67 -12.92
CA ALA A 18 -3.51 7.25 -14.20
C ALA A 18 -3.72 5.73 -14.28
N VAL A 19 -4.75 5.35 -15.02
CA VAL A 19 -5.04 4.00 -15.49
C VAL A 19 -5.02 4.05 -17.02
N VAL A 20 -4.19 3.20 -17.62
CA VAL A 20 -3.95 3.18 -19.06
C VAL A 20 -4.06 1.77 -19.61
N THR A 21 -4.31 1.65 -20.91
CA THR A 21 -3.93 0.47 -21.70
C THR A 21 -2.61 0.79 -22.42
N LEU A 22 -2.12 -0.12 -23.26
CA LEU A 22 -0.96 0.16 -24.13
C LEU A 22 -1.21 1.37 -25.05
N ASN A 23 -2.46 1.57 -25.47
CA ASN A 23 -2.80 2.47 -26.58
C ASN A 23 -3.52 3.74 -26.13
N GLU A 24 -4.21 3.71 -24.98
CA GLU A 24 -5.04 4.82 -24.52
C GLU A 24 -4.96 5.03 -23.00
N THR A 25 -5.30 6.23 -22.56
CA THR A 25 -5.49 6.55 -21.14
C THR A 25 -6.97 6.37 -20.81
N LEU A 26 -7.29 5.41 -19.96
CA LEU A 26 -8.68 5.11 -19.57
C LEU A 26 -9.20 6.12 -18.55
N GLU A 27 -8.35 6.50 -17.60
CA GLU A 27 -8.69 7.46 -16.55
C GLU A 27 -7.41 8.10 -16.02
N SER A 28 -7.43 9.40 -15.77
CA SER A 28 -6.32 10.10 -15.09
C SER A 28 -6.84 11.37 -14.43
N ALA A 29 -6.44 11.65 -13.20
CA ALA A 29 -6.84 12.87 -12.51
C ALA A 29 -5.84 13.29 -11.43
N ARG A 30 -5.90 14.59 -11.10
CA ARG A 30 -5.17 15.18 -9.97
C ARG A 30 -5.78 14.69 -8.66
N LEU A 31 -4.92 14.36 -7.71
CA LEU A 31 -5.27 13.98 -6.34
C LEU A 31 -4.97 15.13 -5.37
N PRO A 32 -5.56 15.12 -4.16
CA PRO A 32 -5.22 16.07 -3.11
C PRO A 32 -3.73 16.09 -2.81
N GLY A 33 -3.12 17.28 -2.75
CA GLY A 33 -1.68 17.44 -2.57
C GLY A 33 -1.10 16.87 -1.28
N HIS A 34 -1.93 16.60 -0.26
CA HIS A 34 -1.47 15.99 0.99
C HIS A 34 -1.24 14.46 0.88
N LEU A 35 -1.64 13.83 -0.23
CA LEU A 35 -1.46 12.39 -0.42
C LEU A 35 0.01 12.06 -0.76
N SER A 36 0.44 10.87 -0.33
CA SER A 36 1.76 10.32 -0.66
C SER A 36 1.76 9.60 -2.00
N ALA A 37 2.94 9.32 -2.55
CA ALA A 37 3.09 8.45 -3.74
C ALA A 37 2.42 7.08 -3.51
N GLN A 38 2.63 6.47 -2.34
CA GLN A 38 2.01 5.20 -1.99
C GLN A 38 0.47 5.28 -1.96
N ALA A 39 -0.09 6.38 -1.48
CA ALA A 39 -1.53 6.61 -1.50
C ALA A 39 -2.06 6.78 -2.93
N ALA A 40 -1.33 7.50 -3.79
CA ALA A 40 -1.68 7.66 -5.20
C ALA A 40 -1.66 6.31 -5.94
N GLU A 41 -0.72 5.43 -5.59
CA GLU A 41 -0.58 4.10 -6.17
C GLU A 41 -1.73 3.16 -5.77
N LEU A 42 -2.11 3.15 -4.49
CA LEU A 42 -3.30 2.44 -4.03
C LEU A 42 -4.57 2.98 -4.72
N PHE A 43 -4.66 4.30 -4.88
CA PHE A 43 -5.77 4.94 -5.57
C PHE A 43 -5.83 4.50 -7.04
N ALA A 44 -4.70 4.51 -7.75
CA ALA A 44 -4.59 4.10 -9.14
C ALA A 44 -5.01 2.63 -9.37
N LEU A 45 -4.63 1.73 -8.45
CA LEU A 45 -5.00 0.33 -8.54
C LEU A 45 -6.50 0.11 -8.23
N THR A 46 -7.03 0.84 -7.25
CA THR A 46 -8.48 0.83 -6.90
C THR A 46 -9.32 1.31 -8.09
N ARG A 47 -8.99 2.51 -8.60
CA ARG A 47 -8.92 2.88 -10.02
C ARG A 47 -9.26 1.80 -11.04
N ALA A 48 -8.21 1.07 -11.39
CA ALA A 48 -8.20 0.07 -12.43
C ALA A 48 -9.18 -1.07 -12.14
N CYS A 49 -9.34 -1.48 -10.88
CA CYS A 49 -10.29 -2.53 -10.49
C CYS A 49 -11.75 -2.11 -10.74
N HIS A 50 -12.11 -0.85 -10.46
CA HIS A 50 -13.44 -0.32 -10.76
C HIS A 50 -13.75 -0.32 -12.25
N LEU A 51 -12.79 0.13 -13.08
CA LEU A 51 -12.93 0.14 -14.54
C LEU A 51 -12.99 -1.27 -15.15
N ALA A 52 -12.42 -2.25 -14.45
CA ALA A 52 -12.40 -3.65 -14.82
C ALA A 52 -13.59 -4.48 -14.29
N LYS A 53 -14.58 -3.84 -13.64
CA LYS A 53 -15.74 -4.54 -13.08
C LYS A 53 -16.39 -5.48 -14.11
N GLY A 54 -16.58 -6.75 -13.72
CA GLY A 54 -17.18 -7.79 -14.55
C GLY A 54 -16.31 -8.32 -15.71
N LYS A 55 -15.06 -7.85 -15.85
CA LYS A 55 -14.13 -8.28 -16.91
C LYS A 55 -13.06 -9.22 -16.35
N VAL A 56 -12.39 -9.96 -17.23
CA VAL A 56 -11.16 -10.70 -16.92
C VAL A 56 -9.98 -9.83 -17.36
N VAL A 57 -9.10 -9.44 -16.43
CA VAL A 57 -8.03 -8.46 -16.71
C VAL A 57 -6.70 -8.82 -16.04
N ASN A 58 -5.60 -8.39 -16.67
CA ASN A 58 -4.29 -8.30 -16.04
C ASN A 58 -4.00 -6.81 -15.76
N ILE A 59 -3.73 -6.47 -14.51
CA ILE A 59 -3.38 -5.10 -14.09
C ILE A 59 -1.92 -5.07 -13.69
N HIS A 60 -1.14 -4.24 -14.37
CA HIS A 60 0.28 -4.07 -14.09
C HIS A 60 0.49 -2.85 -13.19
N THR A 61 1.33 -2.99 -12.17
CA THR A 61 1.75 -1.91 -11.28
C THR A 61 3.23 -2.04 -10.98
N ASP A 62 3.96 -0.93 -10.99
CA ASP A 62 5.35 -0.86 -10.53
C ASP A 62 5.45 -0.50 -9.04
N SER A 63 4.33 -0.28 -8.36
CA SER A 63 4.28 -0.14 -6.92
C SER A 63 4.49 -1.48 -6.22
N ARG A 64 5.64 -1.63 -5.54
CA ARG A 64 5.86 -2.80 -4.66
C ARG A 64 4.90 -2.78 -3.46
N TYR A 65 4.52 -1.60 -3.01
CA TYR A 65 3.59 -1.44 -1.90
C TYR A 65 2.17 -1.89 -2.29
N ALA A 66 1.61 -1.37 -3.38
CA ALA A 66 0.27 -1.77 -3.82
C ALA A 66 0.19 -3.27 -4.15
N PHE A 67 1.23 -3.82 -4.79
CA PHE A 67 1.35 -5.26 -5.03
C PHE A 67 1.33 -6.07 -3.73
N GLY A 68 2.13 -5.68 -2.72
CA GLY A 68 2.17 -6.37 -1.43
C GLY A 68 0.87 -6.25 -0.62
N VAL A 69 0.15 -5.12 -0.74
CA VAL A 69 -1.17 -4.98 -0.13
C VAL A 69 -2.15 -6.02 -0.69
N VAL A 70 -2.12 -6.24 -2.00
CA VAL A 70 -3.00 -7.23 -2.66
C VAL A 70 -2.64 -8.67 -2.30
N HIS A 71 -1.35 -9.02 -2.33
CA HIS A 71 -0.91 -10.42 -2.27
C HIS A 71 -0.53 -10.90 -0.87
N ASP A 72 0.04 -10.02 -0.04
CA ASP A 72 0.69 -10.42 1.22
C ASP A 72 -0.12 -10.01 2.45
N PHE A 73 -0.56 -8.74 2.52
CA PHE A 73 -0.90 -8.12 3.80
C PHE A 73 -2.33 -7.63 3.96
N GLY A 74 -3.04 -7.35 2.86
CA GLY A 74 -4.32 -6.65 2.94
C GLY A 74 -5.39 -7.40 3.72
N THR A 75 -5.56 -8.69 3.45
CA THR A 75 -6.53 -9.54 4.16
C THR A 75 -6.19 -9.65 5.66
N LEU A 76 -4.91 -9.75 6.01
CA LEU A 76 -4.46 -9.78 7.41
C LEU A 76 -4.77 -8.46 8.13
N TRP A 77 -4.52 -7.32 7.49
CA TRP A 77 -4.86 -6.03 8.07
C TRP A 77 -6.36 -5.84 8.21
N LYS A 78 -7.16 -6.32 7.24
CA LYS A 78 -8.64 -6.32 7.34
C LYS A 78 -9.10 -7.14 8.55
N HIS A 79 -8.53 -8.31 8.79
CA HIS A 79 -8.82 -9.12 9.99
C HIS A 79 -8.40 -8.46 11.31
N ARG A 80 -7.40 -7.57 11.29
CA ARG A 80 -6.94 -6.81 12.47
C ARG A 80 -7.58 -5.42 12.59
N GLY A 81 -8.62 -5.11 11.81
CA GLY A 81 -9.29 -3.81 11.82
C GLY A 81 -8.39 -2.65 11.39
N PHE A 82 -7.40 -2.92 10.54
CA PHE A 82 -6.39 -1.95 10.08
C PHE A 82 -5.62 -1.28 11.22
N LEU A 83 -5.38 -2.02 12.31
CA LEU A 83 -4.54 -1.59 13.43
C LEU A 83 -3.15 -2.22 13.36
N THR A 84 -2.15 -1.43 13.74
CA THR A 84 -0.79 -1.89 14.02
C THR A 84 -0.76 -2.68 15.33
N SER A 85 0.33 -3.42 15.59
CA SER A 85 0.54 -4.13 16.86
C SER A 85 0.55 -3.22 18.09
N ALA A 86 0.81 -1.93 17.91
CA ALA A 86 0.71 -0.90 18.94
C ALA A 86 -0.70 -0.31 19.11
N GLY A 87 -1.71 -0.84 18.41
CA GLY A 87 -3.10 -0.37 18.46
C GLY A 87 -3.38 0.91 17.67
N LYS A 88 -2.39 1.45 16.95
CA LYS A 88 -2.56 2.64 16.10
C LYS A 88 -3.09 2.26 14.72
N ALA A 89 -3.96 3.08 14.14
CA ALA A 89 -4.42 2.90 12.76
C ALA A 89 -3.25 2.86 11.76
N ILE A 90 -3.31 1.93 10.81
CA ILE A 90 -2.36 1.81 9.72
C ILE A 90 -2.49 3.03 8.80
N GLN A 91 -1.35 3.58 8.39
CA GLN A 91 -1.31 4.69 7.44
C GLN A 91 -1.95 4.26 6.12
N ASN A 92 -2.84 5.09 5.57
CA ASN A 92 -3.64 4.79 4.37
C ASN A 92 -4.64 3.63 4.55
N GLY A 93 -5.02 3.25 5.78
CA GLY A 93 -5.91 2.11 6.05
C GLY A 93 -7.20 2.12 5.22
N SER A 94 -7.85 3.28 5.06
CA SER A 94 -9.06 3.41 4.24
C SER A 94 -8.83 3.15 2.74
N LEU A 95 -7.67 3.55 2.21
CA LEU A 95 -7.31 3.27 0.81
C LEU A 95 -6.99 1.78 0.61
N VAL A 96 -6.38 1.15 1.61
CA VAL A 96 -6.16 -0.30 1.60
C VAL A 96 -7.47 -1.05 1.66
N GLU A 97 -8.39 -0.67 2.54
CA GLU A 97 -9.73 -1.25 2.60
C GLU A 97 -10.46 -1.11 1.26
N SER A 98 -10.46 0.10 0.69
CA SER A 98 -11.08 0.37 -0.60
C SER A 98 -10.50 -0.50 -1.72
N LEU A 99 -9.18 -0.70 -1.74
CA LEU A 99 -8.52 -1.56 -2.70
C LEU A 99 -8.94 -3.04 -2.54
N LEU A 100 -9.02 -3.52 -1.30
CA LEU A 100 -9.39 -4.91 -1.00
C LEU A 100 -10.85 -5.21 -1.35
N ASP A 101 -11.73 -4.23 -1.29
CA ASP A 101 -13.10 -4.38 -1.77
C ASP A 101 -13.16 -4.28 -3.30
N ALA A 102 -12.39 -3.37 -3.90
CA ALA A 102 -12.38 -3.16 -5.34
C ALA A 102 -11.82 -4.36 -6.13
N ILE A 103 -10.85 -5.09 -5.57
CA ILE A 103 -10.24 -6.24 -6.25
C ILE A 103 -11.24 -7.38 -6.51
N LEU A 104 -12.37 -7.40 -5.81
CA LEU A 104 -13.43 -8.39 -5.99
C LEU A 104 -14.43 -8.01 -7.11
N LEU A 105 -14.32 -6.82 -7.69
CA LEU A 105 -15.24 -6.34 -8.73
C LEU A 105 -15.00 -6.94 -10.12
N PRO A 106 -13.75 -7.17 -10.58
CA PRO A 106 -13.50 -7.89 -11.83
C PRO A 106 -14.01 -9.33 -11.77
N LYS A 107 -14.40 -9.89 -12.92
CA LYS A 107 -14.77 -11.31 -13.03
C LYS A 107 -13.56 -12.23 -12.81
N GLY A 108 -12.38 -11.76 -13.20
CA GLY A 108 -11.09 -12.40 -12.94
C GLY A 108 -9.98 -11.37 -13.02
N ILE A 109 -9.01 -11.45 -12.13
CA ILE A 109 -7.95 -10.46 -12.03
C ILE A 109 -6.60 -11.12 -11.73
N ALA A 110 -5.57 -10.69 -12.45
CA ALA A 110 -4.18 -10.89 -12.07
C ALA A 110 -3.53 -9.51 -11.85
N VAL A 111 -3.02 -9.26 -10.65
CA VAL A 111 -2.21 -8.06 -10.36
C VAL A 111 -0.74 -8.43 -10.50
N CYS A 112 -0.07 -7.85 -11.49
CA CYS A 112 1.29 -8.17 -11.90
C CYS A 112 2.24 -7.03 -11.52
N LYS A 113 3.37 -7.36 -10.87
CA LYS A 113 4.44 -6.40 -10.61
C LYS A 113 5.26 -6.17 -11.88
N CYS A 114 5.38 -4.93 -12.33
CA CYS A 114 6.35 -4.53 -13.35
C CYS A 114 7.57 -3.82 -12.73
N ALA A 115 8.68 -3.80 -13.45
CA ALA A 115 9.85 -3.03 -13.04
C ALA A 115 9.63 -1.56 -13.41
N ALA A 116 9.93 -0.65 -12.48
CA ALA A 116 9.87 0.78 -12.73
C ALA A 116 11.08 1.20 -13.58
N HIS A 117 10.87 2.19 -14.46
CA HIS A 117 11.93 2.91 -15.19
C HIS A 117 12.89 2.01 -15.98
N THR A 118 12.37 0.95 -16.60
CA THR A 118 13.15 0.12 -17.52
C THR A 118 13.21 0.75 -18.90
N LYS A 119 14.38 0.78 -19.54
CA LYS A 119 14.52 1.20 -20.96
C LYS A 119 14.09 0.11 -21.95
N CYS A 120 13.35 -0.89 -21.48
CA CYS A 120 12.93 -2.05 -22.25
C CYS A 120 11.76 -1.67 -23.18
N GLN A 121 11.65 -2.38 -24.31
CA GLN A 121 10.68 -2.07 -25.36
C GLN A 121 9.51 -3.07 -25.42
N ASP A 122 9.42 -3.97 -24.44
CA ASP A 122 8.27 -4.85 -24.29
C ASP A 122 7.01 -4.07 -23.90
N ASP A 123 5.86 -4.68 -24.13
CA ASP A 123 4.56 -4.03 -23.90
C ASP A 123 4.36 -3.64 -22.43
N THR A 124 4.89 -4.41 -21.47
CA THR A 124 4.76 -4.07 -20.05
C THR A 124 5.53 -2.79 -19.73
N SER A 125 6.77 -2.68 -20.21
CA SER A 125 7.59 -1.48 -20.03
C SER A 125 6.96 -0.25 -20.69
N LYS A 126 6.49 -0.38 -21.94
CA LYS A 126 5.79 0.71 -22.65
C LYS A 126 4.51 1.14 -21.93
N GLY A 127 3.73 0.18 -21.43
CA GLY A 127 2.52 0.45 -20.66
C GLY A 127 2.83 1.17 -19.34
N ASN A 128 3.89 0.77 -18.64
CA ASN A 128 4.34 1.40 -17.41
C ASN A 128 4.76 2.86 -17.66
N ASP A 129 5.62 3.09 -18.66
CA ASP A 129 6.09 4.43 -19.02
C ASP A 129 4.92 5.34 -19.40
N ARG A 130 3.94 4.83 -20.14
CA ARG A 130 2.71 5.57 -20.46
C ARG A 130 1.92 5.94 -19.21
N ALA A 131 1.79 5.00 -18.26
CA ALA A 131 1.07 5.24 -17.01
C ALA A 131 1.75 6.33 -16.17
N ASP A 132 3.08 6.29 -16.06
CA ASP A 132 3.88 7.27 -15.34
C ASP A 132 3.79 8.67 -15.96
N VAL A 133 3.93 8.77 -17.28
CA VAL A 133 3.75 10.03 -18.01
C VAL A 133 2.34 10.59 -17.78
N ALA A 134 1.31 9.75 -17.88
CA ALA A 134 -0.07 10.17 -17.68
C ALA A 134 -0.34 10.61 -16.22
N ALA A 135 0.20 9.89 -15.23
CA ALA A 135 0.04 10.23 -13.81
C ALA A 135 0.75 11.55 -13.46
N LYS A 136 1.96 11.76 -13.99
CA LYS A 136 2.70 13.03 -13.85
C LYS A 136 1.98 14.21 -14.49
N ALA A 137 1.46 14.02 -15.71
CA ALA A 137 0.67 15.05 -16.38
C ALA A 137 -0.60 15.40 -15.58
N ALA A 138 -1.28 14.39 -15.03
CA ALA A 138 -2.45 14.58 -14.19
C ALA A 138 -2.11 15.33 -12.87
N ALA A 139 -0.96 15.02 -12.25
CA ALA A 139 -0.50 15.69 -11.04
C ALA A 139 -0.25 17.20 -11.24
N GLN A 140 0.19 17.59 -12.44
CA GLN A 140 0.49 18.98 -12.80
C GLN A 140 -0.73 19.76 -13.29
N ALA A 141 -1.88 19.11 -13.50
CA ALA A 141 -3.08 19.76 -14.00
C ALA A 141 -3.59 20.86 -13.04
N THR A 142 -3.86 22.05 -13.57
CA THR A 142 -4.39 23.20 -12.81
C THR A 142 -5.86 23.02 -12.40
N LYS A 143 -6.59 22.13 -13.06
CA LYS A 143 -7.97 21.79 -12.70
C LYS A 143 -7.97 20.67 -11.66
N HIS A 144 -8.33 21.01 -10.42
CA HIS A 144 -8.82 20.03 -9.46
C HIS A 144 -10.02 19.33 -10.11
N THR A 145 -9.84 18.13 -10.66
CA THR A 145 -10.98 17.32 -11.04
C THR A 145 -11.55 16.78 -9.74
N THR A 146 -12.82 17.11 -9.48
CA THR A 146 -13.54 16.82 -8.24
C THR A 146 -13.77 15.30 -8.07
N LEU A 147 -12.73 14.51 -7.86
CA LEU A 147 -12.82 13.27 -7.07
C LEU A 147 -12.65 13.59 -5.59
N GLN A 148 -13.24 14.70 -5.16
CA GLN A 148 -13.36 15.11 -3.76
C GLN A 148 -14.35 14.19 -3.00
N MET A 149 -15.18 13.42 -3.73
CA MET A 149 -16.23 12.58 -3.16
C MET A 149 -15.78 11.19 -2.64
N LEU A 150 -14.56 10.72 -2.95
CA LEU A 150 -14.09 9.44 -2.38
C LEU A 150 -13.28 9.61 -1.08
N THR A 151 -12.87 10.84 -0.74
CA THR A 151 -12.11 11.12 0.50
C THR A 151 -12.96 11.78 1.59
N GLN A 152 -14.13 12.35 1.27
CA GLN A 152 -15.02 12.99 2.27
C GLN A 152 -15.90 12.01 3.05
N ASN A 153 -15.91 10.73 2.68
CA ASN A 153 -16.48 9.65 3.49
C ASN A 153 -15.38 8.74 4.05
N LEU A 154 -14.30 9.29 4.60
CA LEU A 154 -13.69 8.63 5.74
C LEU A 154 -14.58 8.98 6.93
N PRO A 155 -15.44 8.08 7.42
CA PRO A 155 -15.92 8.29 8.76
C PRO A 155 -14.69 8.26 9.67
N GLN A 156 -14.54 9.27 10.53
CA GLN A 156 -14.02 9.01 11.87
C GLN A 156 -15.00 8.04 12.55
N THR A 157 -15.00 6.79 12.15
CA THR A 157 -15.85 5.76 12.73
C THR A 157 -15.13 5.30 13.98
N ASN A 158 -15.71 5.60 15.13
CA ASN A 158 -15.64 4.69 16.26
C ASN A 158 -16.12 3.32 15.77
N LEU A 159 -15.19 2.49 15.29
CA LEU A 159 -15.49 1.11 14.94
C LEU A 159 -15.76 0.31 16.23
N PRO A 160 -16.70 -0.65 16.21
CA PRO A 160 -16.95 -1.51 17.37
C PRO A 160 -15.66 -2.21 17.78
N GLN A 161 -15.37 -2.22 19.09
CA GLN A 161 -14.28 -3.00 19.64
C GLN A 161 -14.45 -4.46 19.22
N ALA A 162 -13.53 -4.96 18.39
CA ALA A 162 -13.43 -6.38 18.09
C ALA A 162 -13.20 -7.15 19.41
N PRO A 163 -13.74 -8.37 19.57
CA PRO A 163 -13.55 -9.13 20.79
C PRO A 163 -12.06 -9.33 21.05
N GLU A 164 -11.62 -9.02 22.26
CA GLU A 164 -10.23 -9.13 22.71
C GLU A 164 -9.74 -10.58 22.65
N HIS A 165 -9.31 -11.04 21.48
CA HIS A 165 -8.53 -12.27 21.38
C HIS A 165 -7.11 -11.97 21.83
N THR A 166 -6.77 -12.44 23.03
CA THR A 166 -5.50 -12.13 23.69
C THR A 166 -4.33 -12.67 22.87
N ILE A 167 -3.21 -11.94 22.83
CA ILE A 167 -1.97 -12.30 22.10
C ILE A 167 -1.52 -13.75 22.42
N ALA A 168 -1.79 -14.22 23.63
CA ALA A 168 -1.55 -15.59 24.06
C ALA A 168 -2.27 -16.64 23.19
N GLU A 169 -3.54 -16.43 22.84
CA GLU A 169 -4.33 -17.36 22.04
C GLU A 169 -3.75 -17.53 20.64
N CYS A 170 -3.34 -16.42 20.01
CA CYS A 170 -2.69 -16.44 18.71
C CYS A 170 -1.35 -17.20 18.74
N GLN A 171 -0.58 -17.09 19.83
CA GLN A 171 0.69 -17.82 19.98
C GLN A 171 0.49 -19.31 20.27
N THR A 172 -0.64 -19.71 20.90
CA THR A 172 -0.92 -21.14 21.11
C THR A 172 -1.05 -21.90 19.79
N ARG A 173 -1.59 -21.24 18.76
CA ARG A 173 -1.83 -21.79 17.41
C ARG A 173 -0.59 -21.84 16.51
N ALA A 174 0.54 -21.28 16.95
CA ALA A 174 1.77 -21.29 16.17
C ALA A 174 2.42 -22.68 16.08
N SER A 175 3.06 -22.95 14.95
CA SER A 175 3.66 -24.25 14.66
C SER A 175 4.86 -24.56 15.57
N PRO A 176 5.19 -25.85 15.81
CA PRO A 176 6.36 -26.24 16.61
C PRO A 176 7.67 -25.63 16.08
N SER A 177 7.83 -25.58 14.76
CA SER A 177 9.00 -24.99 14.08
C SER A 177 9.15 -23.48 14.35
N GLU A 178 8.04 -22.76 14.53
CA GLU A 178 8.05 -21.33 14.87
C GLU A 178 8.35 -21.10 16.35
N LYS A 179 7.75 -21.90 17.23
CA LYS A 179 8.05 -21.87 18.67
C LYS A 179 9.53 -22.14 18.95
N LEU A 180 10.16 -23.01 18.16
CA LEU A 180 11.60 -23.28 18.23
C LEU A 180 12.46 -22.08 17.80
N LYS A 181 11.98 -21.26 16.85
CA LYS A 181 12.65 -20.02 16.46
C LYS A 181 12.52 -18.96 17.56
N TRP A 182 11.36 -18.83 18.21
CA TRP A 182 11.19 -17.88 19.31
C TRP A 182 12.13 -18.16 20.48
N ALA A 183 12.35 -19.43 20.83
CA ALA A 183 13.30 -19.82 21.88
C ALA A 183 14.74 -19.31 21.64
N LYS A 184 15.13 -19.01 20.40
CA LYS A 184 16.46 -18.49 20.06
C LYS A 184 16.55 -16.96 20.10
N TRP A 185 15.46 -16.22 19.91
CA TRP A 185 15.52 -14.77 19.64
C TRP A 185 14.45 -13.92 20.35
N ALA A 186 13.57 -14.51 21.17
CA ALA A 186 12.51 -13.86 21.92
C ALA A 186 12.60 -14.17 23.43
N LYS A 187 12.09 -13.28 24.27
CA LYS A 187 11.90 -13.48 25.71
C LYS A 187 10.46 -13.94 25.99
N LYS A 188 10.26 -14.78 27.00
CA LYS A 188 8.93 -15.25 27.41
C LYS A 188 8.57 -14.64 28.76
N GLU A 189 7.48 -13.86 28.82
CA GLU A 189 6.96 -13.23 30.03
C GLU A 189 5.46 -13.53 30.13
N GLY A 190 4.96 -13.96 31.30
CA GLY A 190 3.54 -14.24 31.51
C GLY A 190 2.92 -15.29 30.58
N GLY A 191 3.73 -16.19 29.99
CA GLY A 191 3.26 -17.18 29.02
C GLY A 191 3.30 -16.73 27.54
N VAL A 192 3.62 -15.45 27.29
CA VAL A 192 3.64 -14.82 25.95
C VAL A 192 5.08 -14.53 25.50
N TRP A 193 5.37 -14.72 24.22
CA TRP A 193 6.68 -14.46 23.61
C TRP A 193 6.80 -13.02 23.08
N TYR A 194 7.91 -12.35 23.38
CA TYR A 194 8.25 -10.97 23.01
C TYR A 194 9.64 -10.89 22.36
N GLY A 195 9.79 -10.09 21.31
CA GLY A 195 11.07 -9.77 20.67
C GLY A 195 11.95 -8.85 21.54
N LYS A 196 13.22 -8.70 21.14
CA LYS A 196 14.25 -7.97 21.89
C LYS A 196 13.97 -6.47 22.14
N THR A 197 13.05 -5.87 21.39
CA THR A 197 12.61 -4.46 21.52
C THR A 197 11.38 -4.27 22.42
N GLY A 198 10.86 -5.34 23.04
CA GLY A 198 9.62 -5.30 23.83
C GLY A 198 8.34 -5.50 23.02
N GLU A 199 8.45 -5.65 21.70
CA GLU A 199 7.33 -5.95 20.79
C GLU A 199 6.97 -7.44 20.86
N SER A 200 5.68 -7.81 20.84
CA SER A 200 5.29 -9.23 20.88
C SER A 200 5.79 -9.99 19.64
N SER A 201 6.42 -11.15 19.85
CA SER A 201 6.87 -12.03 18.76
C SER A 201 5.66 -12.79 18.23
N SER A 202 4.94 -12.19 17.30
CA SER A 202 4.13 -12.95 16.34
C SER A 202 4.92 -13.13 15.05
N ALA A 203 4.49 -14.06 14.19
CA ALA A 203 5.25 -14.67 13.09
C ALA A 203 5.88 -13.74 12.03
N GLU A 204 5.80 -12.42 12.17
CA GLU A 204 6.00 -11.49 11.04
C GLU A 204 6.90 -10.28 11.33
N THR A 205 7.39 -10.09 12.55
CA THR A 205 8.23 -8.92 12.91
C THR A 205 9.61 -8.88 12.21
N ARG A 206 9.94 -9.84 11.32
CA ARG A 206 11.25 -9.86 10.62
C ARG A 206 11.21 -10.13 9.12
N ARG A 207 10.15 -9.72 8.41
CA ARG A 207 10.25 -9.48 6.95
C ARG A 207 10.03 -8.03 6.53
N GLY A 208 9.85 -7.11 7.49
CA GLY A 208 9.57 -5.69 7.26
C GLY A 208 10.65 -4.69 7.68
N SER A 209 11.83 -5.12 8.14
CA SER A 209 12.90 -4.18 8.53
C SER A 209 13.73 -3.78 7.30
N VAL A 210 13.30 -2.75 6.57
CA VAL A 210 14.23 -1.95 5.76
C VAL A 210 14.96 -0.99 6.72
N PRO A 211 16.30 -0.88 6.67
CA PRO A 211 17.04 0.06 7.52
C PRO A 211 16.62 1.49 7.23
N GLN A 212 16.33 2.24 8.29
CA GLN A 212 16.20 3.69 8.25
C GLN A 212 17.61 4.30 8.14
N ALA A 213 18.04 4.63 6.93
CA ALA A 213 19.23 5.44 6.74
C ALA A 213 18.91 6.89 7.11
N ALA A 214 19.47 7.32 8.23
CA ALA A 214 19.40 8.68 8.75
C ALA A 214 20.22 9.64 7.88
N ALA A 215 19.71 10.86 7.72
CA ALA A 215 20.48 12.01 7.30
C ALA A 215 21.48 12.41 8.40
N GLY A 216 22.69 12.82 7.99
CA GLY A 216 23.70 13.41 8.86
C GLY A 216 25.01 13.58 8.10
N GLY A 217 25.38 14.83 7.79
CA GLY A 217 26.66 15.16 7.17
C GLY A 217 27.82 15.31 8.15
N LEU A 218 28.95 15.76 7.58
CA LEU A 218 30.21 16.26 8.18
C LEU A 218 31.38 15.25 8.26
N GLY A 219 32.41 15.52 7.43
CA GLY A 219 33.75 15.89 7.92
C GLY A 219 34.90 14.87 7.80
N ALA A 220 35.96 15.30 7.08
CA ALA A 220 37.39 14.92 7.16
C ALA A 220 37.78 13.46 6.83
N ASP A 221 38.79 13.13 6.03
CA ASP A 221 39.97 13.85 5.50
C ASP A 221 40.11 13.69 3.97
#